data_AF-A0A3D0R9E9-F1
#
_entry.id   AF-A0A3D0R9E9-F1
#
_cell.length_a   1.000
_cell.length_b   1.000
_cell.length_c   1.000
_cell.angle_alpha   90.00
_cell.angle_beta   90.00
_cell.angle_gamma   90.00
#
_symmetry.space_group_name_H-M   'P 1'
#
loop_
_entity.id
_entity.type
_entity.pdbx_description
1 polymer ?
#
loop_
_entity_poly.entity_id
_entity_poly.type
_entity_poly.pdbx_seq_one_letter_code
_entity_poly.pdbx_strand_id
1 'polypeptide(L)' 'MFPRPIEHAPVSRRIIYQVMLPISLFVWLLPLLAIFMTSIRSAKDINSGNVFGWPSSFDLFANYSGVFIR' A
#
# COMPACT_ATOMS: atom_id res chain seq x y z
N MET A 1 9.57 29.53 13.54
CA MET A 1 10.91 28.92 13.70
C MET A 1 10.90 27.63 12.89
N PHE A 2 11.68 27.56 11.80
CA PHE A 2 11.70 26.36 10.97
C PHE A 2 12.48 25.24 11.68
N PRO A 3 12.09 23.97 11.52
CA PRO A 3 12.88 22.85 12.04
C PRO A 3 14.29 22.92 11.46
N ARG A 4 15.31 22.59 12.28
CA ARG A 4 16.70 22.60 11.85
C ARG A 4 16.89 21.64 10.66
N PRO A 5 17.55 22.05 9.57
CA PRO A 5 17.85 21.18 8.44
C PRO A 5 18.56 19.88 8.86
N ILE A 6 18.13 18.75 8.29
CA ILE A 6 18.70 17.41 8.59
C ILE A 6 20.16 17.28 8.16
N GLU A 7 20.62 18.13 7.23
CA GLU A 7 22.01 18.20 6.78
C GLU A 7 22.99 18.61 7.88
N HIS A 8 22.53 19.33 8.90
CA HIS A 8 23.32 19.71 10.07
C HIS A 8 23.27 18.68 11.20
N ALA A 9 22.54 17.58 11.03
CA ALA A 9 22.49 16.50 12.00
C ALA A 9 23.74 15.59 11.88
N PRO A 10 24.10 14.86 12.96
CA PRO A 10 25.12 13.83 12.87
C PRO A 10 24.81 12.82 11.76
N VAL A 11 25.85 12.31 11.09
CA VAL A 11 25.74 11.40 9.94
C VAL A 11 24.84 10.19 10.25
N SER A 12 24.94 9.61 11.45
CA SER A 12 24.09 8.50 11.89
C SER A 12 22.61 8.85 11.87
N ARG A 13 22.24 10.02 12.40
CA ARG A 13 20.85 10.49 12.45
C ARG A 13 20.31 10.78 11.05
N ARG A 14 21.14 11.32 10.15
CA ARG A 14 20.77 11.57 8.75
C ARG A 14 20.49 10.27 8.01
N ILE A 15 21.34 9.26 8.14
CA ILE A 15 21.14 7.94 7.51
C ILE A 15 19.87 7.28 8.05
N ILE A 16 19.70 7.25 9.37
CA ILE A 16 18.50 6.68 10.00
C ILE A 16 17.25 7.37 9.47
N TYR A 17 17.23 8.70 9.40
CA TYR A 17 16.10 9.45 8.87
C TYR A 17 15.82 9.11 7.40
N GLN A 18 16.86 9.09 6.56
CA GLN A 18 16.73 8.79 5.12
C GLN A 18 16.23 7.37 4.83
N VAL A 19 16.52 6.40 5.71
CA VAL A 19 16.06 5.02 5.56
C VAL A 19 14.69 4.80 6.21
N MET A 20 14.48 5.32 7.42
CA MET A 20 13.22 5.16 8.16
C MET A 20 12.06 5.89 7.51
N LEU A 21 12.30 7.04 6.86
CA LEU A 21 11.25 7.82 6.21
C LEU A 21 10.53 7.04 5.10
N PRO A 22 11.21 6.47 4.06
CA PRO A 22 10.54 5.69 3.04
C PRO A 22 9.93 4.39 3.59
N ILE A 23 10.56 3.75 4.59
CA ILE A 23 9.98 2.56 5.24
C ILE A 23 8.67 2.92 5.94
N SER A 24 8.65 4.01 6.70
CA SER A 24 7.46 4.47 7.40
C SER A 24 6.34 4.81 6.41
N LEU A 25 6.69 5.47 5.30
CA LEU A 25 5.75 5.75 4.21
C LEU A 25 5.20 4.45 3.61
N PHE A 26 6.04 3.46 3.33
CA PHE A 26 5.61 2.18 2.78
C PHE A 26 4.68 1.42 3.72
N VAL A 27 5.03 1.33 5.01
CA VAL A 27 4.19 0.71 6.04
C VAL A 27 2.86 1.45 6.17
N TRP A 28 2.88 2.78 6.12
CA TRP A 28 1.67 3.60 6.15
C TRP A 28 0.73 3.35 4.97
N LEU A 29 1.27 2.96 3.81
CA LEU A 29 0.48 2.64 2.61
C LEU A 29 -0.05 1.20 2.58
N LEU A 30 0.37 0.31 3.48
CA LEU A 30 -0.09 -1.09 3.52
C LEU A 30 -1.62 -1.23 3.54
N PRO A 31 -2.40 -0.44 4.29
CA PRO A 31 -3.86 -0.54 4.29
C PRO A 31 -4.47 -0.22 2.91
N LEU A 32 -3.94 0.80 2.22
CA LEU A 32 -4.40 1.16 0.88
C LEU A 32 -4.02 0.09 -0.16
N LEU A 33 -2.82 -0.49 -0.03
CA LEU A 33 -2.39 -1.62 -0.85
C LEU A 33 -3.29 -2.85 -0.63
N ALA A 34 -3.68 -3.14 0.61
CA ALA A 34 -4.60 -4.24 0.91
C ALA A 34 -5.99 -4.03 0.27
N ILE A 35 -6.52 -2.80 0.34
CA ILE A 35 -7.79 -2.45 -0.33
C ILE A 35 -7.65 -2.60 -1.85
N PHE A 36 -6.55 -2.13 -2.43
CA PHE A 36 -6.27 -2.29 -3.86
C PHE A 36 -6.15 -3.76 -4.27
N MET A 37 -5.41 -4.58 -3.52
CA MET A 37 -5.30 -6.01 -3.78
C MET A 37 -6.65 -6.74 -3.70
N THR A 38 -7.57 -6.24 -2.88
CA THR A 38 -8.92 -6.78 -2.77
C THR A 38 -9.80 -6.29 -3.93
N SER A 39 -9.66 -5.03 -4.37
CA SER A 39 -10.49 -4.45 -5.44
C SER A 39 -10.25 -5.09 -6.81
N ILE A 40 -9.05 -5.64 -7.04
CA ILE A 40 -8.68 -6.29 -8.31
C ILE A 40 -8.93 -7.80 -8.32
N ARG A 41 -9.44 -8.35 -7.22
CA ARG A 41 -9.54 -9.80 -6.99
C ARG A 41 -10.94 -10.32 -7.32
N SER A 42 -11.01 -11.60 -7.69
CA SER A 42 -12.29 -12.26 -7.94
C SER A 42 -13.12 -12.45 -6.68
N ALA A 43 -14.45 -12.46 -6.83
CA ALA A 43 -15.36 -12.77 -5.72
C ALA A 43 -15.11 -14.19 -5.15
N LYS A 44 -14.69 -15.14 -6.00
CA LYS A 44 -14.36 -16.51 -5.59
C LYS A 44 -13.15 -16.53 -4.66
N ASP A 45 -12.08 -15.79 -4.99
CA ASP A 45 -10.89 -15.72 -4.14
C ASP A 45 -11.21 -15.09 -2.78
N ILE A 46 -12.01 -14.03 -2.76
CA ILE A 46 -12.44 -13.38 -1.51
C ILE A 46 -13.29 -14.35 -0.66
N ASN A 47 -14.31 -14.98 -1.26
CA ASN A 47 -15.22 -15.89 -0.55
C ASN A 47 -14.55 -17.18 -0.07
N SER A 48 -13.46 -17.60 -0.71
CA SER A 48 -12.65 -18.76 -0.29
C SER A 48 -11.55 -18.40 0.72
N GLY A 49 -11.45 -17.13 1.13
CA GLY A 49 -10.46 -16.64 2.10
C GLY A 49 -9.09 -16.33 1.51
N ASN A 50 -8.90 -16.46 0.20
CA ASN A 50 -7.67 -16.10 -0.50
C ASN A 50 -7.61 -14.58 -0.74
N VAL A 51 -7.40 -13.79 0.31
CA VAL A 51 -7.31 -12.31 0.22
C VAL A 51 -5.89 -11.78 0.03
N PHE A 52 -4.89 -12.41 0.67
CA PHE A 52 -3.48 -11.98 0.62
C PHE A 52 -2.58 -12.90 -0.23
N GLY A 53 -3.08 -14.05 -0.66
CA GLY A 53 -2.34 -14.98 -1.51
C GLY A 53 -2.30 -14.56 -2.98
N TRP A 54 -1.73 -15.41 -3.82
CA TRP A 54 -1.75 -15.18 -5.28
C TRP A 54 -3.19 -15.25 -5.81
N PRO A 55 -3.64 -14.28 -6.63
CA PRO A 55 -5.00 -14.29 -7.17
C PRO A 55 -5.17 -15.37 -8.23
N SER A 56 -6.35 -15.98 -8.29
CA SER A 56 -6.70 -16.92 -9.35
C SER A 56 -7.08 -16.21 -10.65
N SER A 57 -7.66 -15.00 -10.55
CA SER A 57 -7.90 -14.09 -11.67
C SER A 57 -7.81 -12.62 -11.24
N PHE A 58 -7.55 -11.75 -12.21
CA PHE A 58 -7.54 -10.30 -12.04
C PHE A 58 -8.83 -9.71 -12.64
N ASP A 59 -9.73 -9.27 -11.77
CA ASP A 59 -11.10 -8.84 -12.12
C ASP A 59 -11.26 -7.30 -12.04
N LEU A 60 -10.17 -6.54 -12.20
CA LEU A 60 -10.15 -5.07 -12.05
C LEU A 60 -11.27 -4.39 -12.86
N PHE A 61 -11.39 -4.67 -14.16
CA PHE A 61 -12.41 -4.03 -14.99
C PHE A 61 -13.84 -4.43 -14.60
N ALA A 62 -14.07 -5.72 -14.30
CA ALA A 62 -15.38 -6.22 -13.92
C ALA A 62 -15.85 -5.63 -12.59
N ASN A 63 -14.96 -5.57 -11.59
CA ASN A 63 -15.27 -5.00 -10.28
C ASN A 63 -15.53 -3.48 -10.37
N TYR A 64 -14.68 -2.74 -11.07
CA TYR A 64 -14.82 -1.28 -11.15
C TYR A 64 -16.03 -0.87 -12.00
N SER A 65 -16.25 -1.52 -13.15
CA SER A 65 -17.46 -1.26 -13.96
C SER A 65 -18.74 -1.68 -13.22
N GLY A 66 -18.69 -2.77 -12.46
CA GLY A 66 -19.81 -3.24 -11.64
C GLY A 66 -20.28 -2.25 -10.57
N VAL A 67 -19.44 -1.31 -10.12
CA VAL A 67 -19.85 -0.24 -9.19
C VAL A 67 -20.74 0.80 -9.88
N PHE A 68 -20.53 1.05 -11.18
CA PHE A 68 -21.24 2.09 -11.92
C PHE A 68 -22.42 1.57 -12.74
N ILE A 69 -22.42 0.28 -13.08
CA ILE A 69 -23.41 -0.34 -13.95
C ILE A 69 -24.51 -1.06 -13.14
N ARG A 70 -24.23 -1.45 -11.89
CA ARG A 70 -25.24 -2.05 -11.01
C ARG A 70 -26.15 -1.02 -10.38
#